data_AF-A0A973PKG5-F1
#
_entry.id   AF-A0A973PKG5-F1
#
_cell.length_a   1.000
_cell.length_b   1.000
_cell.length_c   1.000
_cell.angle_alpha   90.00
_cell.angle_beta   90.00
_cell.angle_gamma   90.00
#
_symmetry.space_group_name_H-M   'P 1'
#
loop_
_entity.id
_entity.type
_entity.pdbx_description
1 polymer ?
#
loop_
_entity_poly.entity_id
_entity_poly.type
_entity_poly.pdbx_seq_one_letter_code
_entity_poly.pdbx_strand_id
1 'polypeptide(L)'
;MRAIVSAVFAAAALLASGVSSADAARATPLPGGKANYVVSQGFLKKGSQSNWVRLGTYQFKPNGTVSASGYLWWQRKPTARQPTGVVPDASCSTKAGKSSSRVRACNVLTAAGYTGSPTDARTGTYTTSGGVVSIKWNIGQTWRETWRVALSPDRKLSQLKFVSSSLATTGYGYGSNAALSTRRAMSSVRTTGGLRQDLTSWAAGTIVHSNNQPFTASAFHGCASASSCLTYLQPSSNTACQKEGGCPNFGGGTKANISSIQYYLTQIGRDRRDTMWHWCTCLAMEAKQFCYNGNSHIKPLEQIIDDSGRFRGWVGVEASFSTGGRSKDMIAVFRLSDFR
;
A
#
# COMPACT_ATOMS: atom_id res chain seq x y z
N MET A 1 22.93 86.15 48.87
CA MET A 1 23.41 84.94 48.16
C MET A 1 22.84 83.70 48.85
N ARG A 2 22.18 82.82 48.07
CA ARG A 2 21.98 81.37 48.27
C ARG A 2 21.12 80.91 49.47
N ALA A 3 20.26 79.89 49.39
CA ALA A 3 19.61 79.17 48.29
C ALA A 3 18.51 78.30 48.95
N ILE A 4 17.33 78.24 48.35
CA ILE A 4 16.20 77.39 48.75
C ILE A 4 16.36 76.03 48.08
N VAL A 5 16.28 74.93 48.83
CA VAL A 5 16.29 73.56 48.30
C VAL A 5 14.88 72.98 48.41
N SER A 6 14.21 72.83 47.26
CA SER A 6 12.93 72.13 47.13
C SER A 6 13.17 70.66 46.80
N ALA A 7 12.59 69.76 47.60
CA ALA A 7 12.57 68.32 47.35
C ALA A 7 11.31 67.94 46.56
N VAL A 8 11.49 67.31 45.40
CA VAL A 8 10.43 66.76 44.55
C VAL A 8 10.33 65.26 44.83
N PHE A 9 9.18 64.80 45.33
CA PHE A 9 8.83 63.38 45.44
C PHE A 9 8.21 62.91 44.12
N ALA A 10 8.87 62.00 43.42
CA ALA A 10 8.32 61.32 42.23
C ALA A 10 7.65 60.01 42.65
N ALA A 11 6.34 59.91 42.42
CA ALA A 11 5.57 58.69 42.62
C ALA A 11 5.74 57.74 41.42
N ALA A 12 6.35 56.57 41.64
CA ALA A 12 6.46 55.51 40.65
C ALA A 12 5.21 54.61 40.70
N ALA A 13 4.33 54.72 39.71
CA ALA A 13 3.20 53.83 39.52
C ALA A 13 3.67 52.50 38.89
N LEU A 14 3.64 51.40 39.66
CA LEU A 14 3.85 50.05 39.14
C LEU A 14 2.67 49.64 38.26
N LEU A 15 2.87 49.61 36.95
CA LEU A 15 1.99 48.95 35.99
C LEU A 15 2.17 47.43 36.11
N ALA A 16 1.28 46.78 36.87
CA ALA A 16 1.14 45.34 36.89
C ALA A 16 0.71 44.85 35.50
N SER A 17 1.70 44.44 34.71
CA SER A 17 1.49 43.85 33.38
C SER A 17 0.88 42.47 33.56
N GLY A 18 -0.43 42.36 33.35
CA GLY A 18 -1.14 41.09 33.35
C GLY A 18 -0.58 40.17 32.26
N VAL A 19 0.26 39.22 32.68
CA VAL A 19 0.76 38.16 31.81
C VAL A 19 -0.40 37.20 31.56
N SER A 20 -1.17 37.46 30.51
CA SER A 20 -2.15 36.52 29.98
C SER A 20 -1.40 35.24 29.64
N SER A 21 -1.56 34.22 30.48
CA SER A 21 -1.06 32.88 30.22
C SER A 21 -1.80 32.39 28.96
N ALA A 22 -1.13 32.48 27.82
CA ALA A 22 -1.64 31.88 26.60
C ALA A 22 -1.80 30.38 26.88
N ASP A 23 -3.04 29.91 26.94
CA ASP A 23 -3.35 28.49 27.06
C ASP A 23 -2.57 27.75 25.97
N ALA A 24 -1.54 27.01 26.38
CA ALA A 24 -0.74 26.22 25.48
C ALA A 24 -1.69 25.24 24.79
N ALA A 25 -1.95 25.46 23.49
CA ALA A 25 -2.87 24.64 22.73
C ALA A 25 -2.51 23.16 22.92
N ARG A 26 -3.40 22.41 23.56
CA ARG A 26 -3.14 21.01 23.93
C ARG A 26 -2.90 20.20 22.66
N ALA A 27 -1.74 19.53 22.60
CA ALA A 27 -1.40 18.67 21.48
C ALA A 27 -2.47 17.57 21.28
N THR A 28 -2.99 17.45 20.05
CA THR A 28 -3.86 16.37 19.64
C THR A 28 -3.07 15.06 19.68
N PRO A 29 -3.53 14.04 20.44
CA PRO A 29 -2.85 12.76 20.49
C PRO A 29 -2.71 12.15 19.09
N LEU A 30 -1.56 11.56 18.78
CA LEU A 30 -1.37 10.82 17.54
C LEU A 30 -2.15 9.48 17.59
N PRO A 31 -2.75 9.00 16.49
CA PRO A 31 -3.40 7.70 16.47
C PRO A 31 -2.39 6.62 16.88
N GLY A 32 -2.65 5.92 17.98
CA GLY A 32 -1.74 4.89 18.50
C GLY A 32 -0.33 5.40 18.86
N GLY A 33 -0.17 6.72 19.04
CA GLY A 33 1.14 7.34 19.25
C GLY A 33 2.06 7.31 18.02
N LYS A 34 1.53 7.10 16.81
CA LYS A 34 2.31 7.00 15.57
C LYS A 34 2.01 8.14 14.62
N ALA A 35 3.04 8.69 13.97
CA ALA A 35 2.88 9.79 13.03
C ALA A 35 2.73 9.34 11.56
N ASN A 36 3.41 8.27 11.14
CA ASN A 36 3.54 7.89 9.74
C ASN A 36 2.75 6.61 9.46
N TYR A 37 1.85 6.64 8.49
CA TYR A 37 1.03 5.50 8.10
C TYR A 37 1.19 5.19 6.62
N VAL A 38 1.18 3.90 6.28
CA VAL A 38 0.92 3.41 4.92
C VAL A 38 -0.53 2.95 4.85
N VAL A 39 -1.24 3.30 3.79
CA VAL A 39 -2.69 3.11 3.66
C VAL A 39 -3.08 2.67 2.25
N SER A 40 -3.92 1.65 2.19
CA SER A 40 -4.65 1.24 0.99
C SER A 40 -6.16 1.40 1.22
N GLN A 41 -6.88 1.97 0.26
CA GLN A 41 -8.34 2.18 0.31
C GLN A 41 -8.97 1.90 -1.05
N GLY A 42 -10.28 1.69 -1.06
CA GLY A 42 -11.00 1.60 -2.31
C GLY A 42 -12.50 1.72 -2.15
N PHE A 43 -13.14 2.15 -3.23
CA PHE A 43 -14.57 2.01 -3.43
C PHE A 43 -14.81 0.83 -4.34
N LEU A 44 -15.25 -0.27 -3.74
CA LEU A 44 -15.58 -1.52 -4.43
C LEU A 44 -17.08 -1.78 -4.26
N LYS A 45 -17.81 -1.81 -5.38
CA LYS A 45 -19.25 -2.07 -5.46
C LYS A 45 -19.54 -3.14 -6.52
N LYS A 46 -20.28 -4.17 -6.11
CA LYS A 46 -20.75 -5.26 -7.00
C LYS A 46 -21.47 -4.68 -8.21
N GLY A 47 -21.20 -5.23 -9.40
CA GLY A 47 -21.77 -4.78 -10.68
C GLY A 47 -21.33 -3.39 -11.16
N SER A 48 -20.61 -2.60 -10.36
CA SER A 48 -20.11 -1.30 -10.79
C SER A 48 -18.89 -1.43 -11.70
N GLN A 49 -18.79 -0.56 -12.70
CA GLN A 49 -17.58 -0.35 -13.51
C GLN A 49 -16.92 1.00 -13.20
N SER A 50 -17.21 1.55 -12.02
CA SER A 50 -16.71 2.83 -11.54
C SER A 50 -15.88 2.66 -10.26
N ASN A 51 -15.38 1.45 -9.98
CA ASN A 51 -14.58 1.17 -8.81
C ASN A 51 -13.22 1.86 -8.90
N TRP A 52 -12.69 2.25 -7.76
CA TRP A 52 -11.36 2.86 -7.66
C TRP A 52 -10.62 2.36 -6.44
N VAL A 53 -9.29 2.45 -6.51
CA VAL A 53 -8.37 2.12 -5.43
C VAL A 53 -7.33 3.21 -5.26
N ARG A 54 -6.92 3.40 -4.01
CA ARG A 54 -5.88 4.33 -3.59
C ARG A 54 -4.84 3.60 -2.77
N LEU A 55 -3.58 3.93 -3.01
CA LEU A 55 -2.44 3.50 -2.19
C LEU A 55 -1.59 4.72 -1.86
N GLY A 56 -1.10 4.82 -0.64
CA GLY A 56 -0.18 5.89 -0.28
C GLY A 56 0.07 5.94 1.21
N THR A 57 0.32 7.16 1.70
CA THR A 57 0.76 7.40 3.06
C THR A 57 -0.08 8.48 3.72
N TYR A 58 -0.28 8.39 5.03
CA TYR A 58 -0.78 9.48 5.87
C TYR A 58 0.31 9.94 6.85
N GLN A 59 0.35 11.24 7.12
CA GLN A 59 1.20 11.83 8.17
C GLN A 59 0.34 12.65 9.12
N PHE A 60 0.27 12.22 10.38
CA PHE A 60 -0.45 12.91 11.45
C PHE A 60 0.50 13.83 12.21
N LYS A 61 0.04 15.04 12.51
CA LYS A 61 0.79 16.04 13.28
C LYS A 61 0.09 16.33 14.62
N PRO A 62 0.83 16.58 15.71
CA PRO A 62 0.24 16.86 17.03
C PRO A 62 -0.65 18.12 17.10
N ASN A 63 -0.73 18.93 16.04
CA ASN A 63 -1.64 20.06 15.95
C ASN A 63 -3.03 19.68 15.39
N GLY A 64 -3.35 18.39 15.26
CA GLY A 64 -4.63 17.91 14.74
C GLY A 64 -4.76 17.95 13.22
N THR A 65 -3.65 18.16 12.49
CA THR A 65 -3.64 18.09 11.02
C THR A 65 -3.12 16.74 10.52
N VAL A 66 -3.62 16.32 9.37
CA VAL A 66 -3.16 15.13 8.66
C VAL A 66 -2.95 15.46 7.19
N SER A 67 -1.87 14.95 6.60
CA SER A 67 -1.65 14.97 5.16
C SER A 67 -1.68 13.56 4.58
N ALA A 68 -2.11 13.44 3.32
CA ALA A 68 -1.96 12.23 2.53
C ALA A 68 -1.13 12.51 1.28
N SER A 69 -0.36 11.51 0.87
CA SER A 69 0.34 11.48 -0.42
C SER A 69 0.18 10.08 -1.00
N GLY A 70 -0.44 9.97 -2.17
CA GLY A 70 -0.73 8.67 -2.76
C GLY A 70 -1.03 8.68 -4.25
N TYR A 71 -1.52 7.54 -4.71
CA TYR A 71 -1.85 7.21 -6.08
C TYR A 71 -3.31 6.80 -6.14
N LEU A 72 -4.02 7.23 -7.19
CA LEU A 72 -5.42 6.88 -7.43
C LEU A 72 -5.54 6.19 -8.78
N TRP A 73 -6.15 5.01 -8.79
CA TRP A 73 -6.48 4.27 -9.99
C TRP A 73 -7.97 4.01 -10.05
N TRP A 74 -8.58 4.25 -11.22
CA TRP A 74 -10.03 4.27 -11.37
C TRP A 74 -10.46 3.58 -12.67
N GLN A 75 -11.45 2.68 -12.62
CA GLN A 75 -12.04 2.09 -13.82
C GLN A 75 -12.58 3.12 -14.82
N ARG A 76 -13.07 4.28 -14.37
CA ARG A 76 -13.56 5.33 -15.28
C ARG A 76 -12.43 6.00 -16.07
N LYS A 77 -11.21 5.97 -15.54
CA LYS A 77 -10.00 6.52 -16.17
C LYS A 77 -8.88 5.49 -16.01
N PRO A 78 -8.99 4.34 -16.70
CA PRO A 78 -8.04 3.25 -16.52
C PRO A 78 -6.66 3.70 -16.98
N THR A 79 -5.65 3.20 -16.31
CA THR A 79 -4.27 3.45 -16.68
C THR A 79 -3.66 2.17 -17.25
N ALA A 80 -2.78 2.32 -18.23
CA ALA A 80 -2.02 1.19 -18.73
C ALA A 80 -1.11 0.59 -17.63
N ARG A 81 -0.65 -0.63 -17.87
CA ARG A 81 0.50 -1.20 -17.15
C ARG A 81 1.76 -0.47 -17.63
N GLN A 82 2.72 -0.29 -16.74
CA GLN A 82 3.98 0.37 -17.04
C GLN A 82 5.15 -0.52 -16.61
N PRO A 83 6.23 -0.62 -17.40
CA PRO A 83 7.46 -1.27 -16.97
C PRO A 83 8.10 -0.54 -15.79
N THR A 84 8.64 -1.31 -14.85
CA THR A 84 9.41 -0.80 -13.70
C THR A 84 10.87 -0.53 -14.06
N GLY A 85 11.35 -1.11 -15.17
CA GLY A 85 12.76 -1.11 -15.56
C GLY A 85 13.56 -2.26 -14.93
N VAL A 86 12.95 -3.03 -14.01
CA VAL A 86 13.59 -4.19 -13.39
C VAL A 86 13.29 -5.44 -14.22
N VAL A 87 14.35 -6.15 -14.61
CA VAL A 87 14.28 -7.47 -15.25
C VAL A 87 15.01 -8.45 -14.33
N PRO A 88 14.38 -9.55 -13.89
CA PRO A 88 15.09 -10.56 -13.12
C PRO A 88 16.13 -11.24 -14.00
N ASP A 89 17.30 -11.47 -13.43
CA ASP A 89 18.39 -12.19 -14.07
C ASP A 89 18.22 -13.73 -13.93
N ALA A 90 19.12 -14.49 -14.55
CA ALA A 90 19.05 -15.95 -14.55
C ALA A 90 19.21 -16.60 -13.15
N SER A 91 19.79 -15.89 -12.18
CA SER A 91 19.97 -16.37 -10.81
C SER A 91 18.69 -16.32 -9.98
N CYS A 92 17.67 -15.58 -10.42
CA CYS A 92 16.37 -15.52 -9.76
C CYS A 92 15.53 -16.79 -10.03
N SER A 93 15.90 -17.59 -11.02
CA SER A 93 15.26 -18.87 -11.31
C SER A 93 16.00 -20.02 -10.63
N THR A 94 15.26 -21.04 -10.20
CA THR A 94 15.87 -22.34 -9.92
C THR A 94 16.42 -22.93 -11.22
N LYS A 95 17.57 -23.60 -11.16
CA LYS A 95 18.19 -24.28 -12.32
C LYS A 95 17.48 -25.61 -12.68
N ALA A 96 16.56 -26.07 -11.85
CA ALA A 96 15.88 -27.37 -12.01
C ALA A 96 14.70 -27.27 -13.00
N GLY A 97 14.54 -28.30 -13.85
CA GLY A 97 13.41 -28.49 -14.75
C GLY A 97 13.50 -27.82 -16.13
N LYS A 98 12.47 -28.04 -16.96
CA LYS A 98 12.33 -27.57 -18.37
C LYS A 98 12.10 -26.04 -18.42
N SER A 99 12.19 -25.42 -19.61
CA SER A 99 11.96 -23.97 -19.78
C SER A 99 10.58 -23.49 -19.29
N SER A 100 9.57 -24.37 -19.31
CA SER A 100 8.23 -24.11 -18.76
C SER A 100 8.15 -24.17 -17.23
N SER A 101 9.18 -24.68 -16.55
CA SER A 101 9.27 -24.79 -15.09
C SER A 101 10.29 -23.82 -14.49
N ARG A 102 10.58 -22.72 -15.20
CA ARG A 102 11.49 -21.67 -14.74
C ARG A 102 10.80 -20.32 -14.73
N VAL A 103 11.32 -19.43 -13.88
CA VAL A 103 10.92 -18.02 -13.90
C VAL A 103 11.40 -17.40 -15.21
N ARG A 104 10.57 -16.58 -15.86
CA ARG A 104 10.95 -15.87 -17.09
C ARG A 104 11.56 -14.51 -16.79
N ALA A 105 12.62 -14.15 -17.51
CA ALA A 105 13.26 -12.84 -17.39
C ALA A 105 12.41 -11.75 -18.08
N CYS A 106 11.40 -11.25 -17.37
CA CYS A 106 10.46 -10.26 -17.90
C CYS A 106 10.63 -8.92 -17.20
N ASN A 107 10.51 -7.81 -17.95
CA ASN A 107 10.43 -6.49 -17.35
C ASN A 107 9.18 -6.43 -16.45
N VAL A 108 9.41 -6.28 -15.14
CA VAL A 108 8.35 -6.33 -14.15
C VAL A 108 7.43 -5.14 -14.37
N LEU A 109 6.12 -5.40 -14.40
CA LEU A 109 5.11 -4.37 -14.63
C LEU A 109 4.48 -3.88 -13.33
N THR A 110 4.02 -2.63 -13.35
CA THR A 110 3.21 -2.03 -12.28
C THR A 110 2.10 -1.16 -12.87
N ALA A 111 1.26 -0.57 -12.02
CA ALA A 111 0.27 0.40 -12.46
C ALA A 111 0.95 1.69 -12.91
N ALA A 112 0.54 2.25 -14.06
CA ALA A 112 1.17 3.48 -14.54
C ALA A 112 1.07 4.63 -13.53
N GLY A 113 2.12 5.44 -13.49
CA GLY A 113 2.32 6.52 -12.53
C GLY A 113 2.99 6.07 -11.22
N TYR A 114 2.95 4.78 -10.87
CA TYR A 114 3.49 4.32 -9.58
C TYR A 114 5.01 4.41 -9.46
N THR A 115 5.73 4.38 -10.59
CA THR A 115 7.19 4.58 -10.62
C THR A 115 7.59 6.04 -10.38
N GLY A 116 6.65 6.99 -10.58
CA GLY A 116 6.85 8.42 -10.38
C GLY A 116 6.43 8.87 -8.99
N SER A 117 6.44 10.19 -8.78
CA SER A 117 5.95 10.81 -7.55
C SER A 117 4.43 10.59 -7.38
N PRO A 118 3.92 10.46 -6.15
CA PRO A 118 2.48 10.46 -5.89
C PRO A 118 1.81 11.72 -6.44
N THR A 119 0.62 11.56 -7.01
CA THR A 119 -0.15 12.65 -7.65
C THR A 119 -1.45 12.99 -6.91
N ASP A 120 -1.84 12.19 -5.93
CA ASP A 120 -3.00 12.43 -5.06
C ASP A 120 -2.51 12.93 -3.70
N ALA A 121 -2.34 14.24 -3.58
CA ALA A 121 -1.93 14.90 -2.34
C ALA A 121 -3.13 15.59 -1.66
N ARG A 122 -3.26 15.41 -0.35
CA ARG A 122 -4.41 15.93 0.41
C ARG A 122 -3.99 16.42 1.79
N THR A 123 -4.74 17.36 2.32
CA THR A 123 -4.65 17.80 3.71
C THR A 123 -6.01 17.69 4.38
N GLY A 124 -6.01 17.59 5.70
CA GLY A 124 -7.21 17.46 6.50
C GLY A 124 -6.93 17.71 7.97
N THR A 125 -7.98 17.53 8.76
CA THR A 125 -7.90 17.53 10.23
C THR A 125 -8.32 16.18 10.77
N TYR A 126 -7.85 15.86 11.96
CA TYR A 126 -8.23 14.64 12.65
C TYR A 126 -8.47 14.88 14.14
N THR A 127 -9.28 14.00 14.72
CA THR A 127 -9.44 13.89 16.17
C THR A 127 -9.26 12.44 16.58
N THR A 128 -8.85 12.23 17.83
CA THR A 128 -8.73 10.91 18.45
C THR A 128 -9.55 10.87 19.73
N SER A 129 -10.47 9.92 19.85
CA SER A 129 -11.25 9.69 21.07
C SER A 129 -11.64 8.22 21.18
N GLY A 130 -11.53 7.63 22.39
CA GLY A 130 -11.96 6.25 22.64
C GLY A 130 -11.29 5.20 21.73
N GLY A 131 -10.04 5.40 21.32
CA GLY A 131 -9.34 4.50 20.39
C GLY A 131 -9.85 4.59 18.94
N VAL A 132 -10.62 5.62 18.60
CA VAL A 132 -11.08 5.92 17.24
C VAL A 132 -10.37 7.17 16.75
N VAL A 133 -9.93 7.14 15.49
CA VAL A 133 -9.52 8.34 14.75
C VAL A 133 -10.59 8.69 13.72
N SER A 134 -11.00 9.96 13.74
CA SER A 134 -11.92 10.54 12.76
C SER A 134 -11.17 11.56 11.93
N ILE A 135 -11.20 11.40 10.61
CA ILE A 135 -10.50 12.28 9.66
C ILE A 135 -11.54 13.05 8.83
N LYS A 136 -11.32 14.35 8.68
CA LYS A 136 -12.02 15.19 7.71
C LYS A 136 -11.00 15.73 6.71
N TRP A 137 -11.16 15.37 5.45
CA TRP A 137 -10.28 15.85 4.39
C TRP A 137 -10.76 17.19 3.83
N ASN A 138 -9.83 18.09 3.55
CA ASN A 138 -10.07 19.41 2.97
C ASN A 138 -10.06 19.30 1.45
N ILE A 139 -11.12 18.74 0.88
CA ILE A 139 -11.35 18.66 -0.57
C ILE A 139 -12.70 19.28 -0.92
N GLY A 140 -12.96 19.55 -2.20
CA GLY A 140 -14.20 20.17 -2.68
C GLY A 140 -15.50 19.36 -2.48
N GLN A 141 -15.45 18.24 -1.75
CA GLN A 141 -16.62 17.42 -1.39
C GLN A 141 -16.47 16.86 0.02
N THR A 142 -17.57 16.44 0.64
CA THR A 142 -17.53 15.82 1.98
C THR A 142 -16.81 14.49 1.93
N TRP A 143 -15.58 14.47 2.42
CA TRP A 143 -14.84 13.23 2.64
C TRP A 143 -14.43 13.07 4.09
N ARG A 144 -15.08 12.09 4.73
CA ARG A 144 -14.82 11.69 6.11
C ARG A 144 -14.39 10.24 6.16
N GLU A 145 -13.57 9.95 7.15
CA GLU A 145 -13.14 8.58 7.45
C GLU A 145 -13.17 8.36 8.95
N THR A 146 -13.44 7.12 9.34
CA THR A 146 -13.39 6.68 10.72
C THR A 146 -12.64 5.36 10.78
N TRP A 147 -11.69 5.28 11.69
CA TRP A 147 -10.86 4.10 11.89
C TRP A 147 -10.75 3.77 13.38
N ARG A 148 -10.83 2.49 13.72
CA ARG A 148 -10.43 2.01 15.05
C ARG A 148 -8.91 1.81 15.07
N VAL A 149 -8.28 2.27 16.12
CA VAL A 149 -6.84 2.11 16.35
C VAL A 149 -6.60 0.86 17.18
N ALA A 150 -5.74 -0.03 16.70
CA ALA A 150 -5.25 -1.17 17.47
C ALA A 150 -3.72 -1.16 17.48
N LEU A 151 -3.10 -1.40 18.64
CA LEU A 151 -1.65 -1.55 18.75
C LEU A 151 -1.26 -3.01 18.60
N SER A 152 -0.08 -3.26 18.02
CA SER A 152 0.54 -4.58 18.07
C SER A 152 0.86 -4.94 19.53
N PRO A 153 1.01 -6.23 19.88
CA PRO A 153 1.39 -6.64 21.22
C PRO A 153 2.70 -5.99 21.71
N ASP A 154 3.68 -5.82 20.81
CA ASP A 154 4.94 -5.12 21.08
C ASP A 154 4.82 -3.58 21.07
N ARG A 155 3.64 -3.04 20.75
CA ARG A 155 3.30 -1.61 20.61
C ARG A 155 4.15 -0.84 19.60
N LYS A 156 4.98 -1.52 18.80
CA LYS A 156 5.85 -0.92 17.78
C LYS A 156 5.10 -0.55 16.51
N LEU A 157 3.87 -1.04 16.35
CA LEU A 157 3.03 -0.80 15.19
C LEU A 157 1.61 -0.46 15.64
N SER A 158 0.97 0.46 14.93
CA SER A 158 -0.44 0.80 15.05
C SER A 158 -1.17 0.35 13.78
N GLN A 159 -2.37 -0.18 13.92
CA GLN A 159 -3.26 -0.54 12.83
C GLN A 159 -4.48 0.38 12.85
N LEU A 160 -4.81 0.92 11.68
CA LEU A 160 -6.10 1.56 11.40
C LEU A 160 -7.04 0.49 10.83
N LYS A 161 -7.97 0.01 11.66
CA LYS A 161 -9.07 -0.86 11.25
C LYS A 161 -10.19 0.01 10.67
N PHE A 162 -10.50 -0.19 9.39
CA PHE A 162 -11.53 0.58 8.69
C PHE A 162 -12.89 0.42 9.37
N VAL A 163 -13.56 1.54 9.67
CA VAL A 163 -14.94 1.54 10.20
C VAL A 163 -15.88 2.06 9.13
N SER A 164 -15.61 3.26 8.61
CA SER A 164 -16.44 3.87 7.58
C SER A 164 -15.68 4.95 6.80
N SER A 165 -16.17 5.24 5.61
CA SER A 165 -15.80 6.43 4.85
C SER A 165 -16.99 6.87 4.00
N SER A 166 -17.11 8.17 3.75
CA SER A 166 -18.12 8.68 2.81
C SER A 166 -17.78 8.38 1.35
N LEU A 167 -16.54 7.99 1.02
CA LEU A 167 -16.11 7.69 -0.35
C LEU A 167 -15.55 6.26 -0.54
N ALA A 168 -14.94 5.66 0.47
CA ALA A 168 -14.40 4.30 0.39
C ALA A 168 -15.34 3.27 1.04
N THR A 169 -15.30 2.03 0.56
CA THR A 169 -16.03 0.90 1.16
C THR A 169 -15.11 -0.04 1.94
N THR A 170 -13.80 0.06 1.74
CA THR A 170 -12.80 -0.78 2.40
C THR A 170 -11.46 -0.07 2.53
N GLY A 171 -10.66 -0.47 3.51
CA GLY A 171 -9.30 0.02 3.66
C GLY A 171 -8.47 -0.74 4.70
N TYR A 172 -7.16 -0.59 4.60
CA TYR A 172 -6.17 -1.06 5.57
C TYR A 172 -5.14 0.04 5.78
N GLY A 173 -4.80 0.32 7.04
CA GLY A 173 -3.75 1.27 7.39
C GLY A 173 -2.86 0.74 8.50
N TYR A 174 -1.57 1.03 8.41
CA TYR A 174 -0.58 0.66 9.42
C TYR A 174 0.41 1.79 9.64
N GLY A 175 0.72 2.10 10.89
CA GLY A 175 1.58 3.21 11.24
C GLY A 175 2.62 2.91 12.28
N SER A 176 3.69 3.71 12.19
CA SER A 176 4.86 3.71 13.04
C SER A 176 5.47 5.12 13.06
N ASN A 177 6.57 5.29 13.80
CA ASN A 177 7.39 6.49 13.82
C ASN A 177 8.62 6.36 12.90
N ALA A 178 8.84 5.22 12.25
CA ALA A 178 9.83 5.10 11.19
C ALA A 178 9.51 6.07 10.04
N ALA A 179 10.53 6.68 9.44
CA ALA A 179 10.33 7.63 8.35
C ALA A 179 9.66 6.94 7.14
N LEU A 180 8.86 7.69 6.37
CA LEU A 180 8.24 7.16 5.14
C LEU A 180 9.27 6.85 4.05
N SER A 181 10.46 7.43 4.13
CA SER A 181 11.62 7.10 3.28
C SER A 181 12.35 5.84 3.75
N THR A 182 12.08 5.32 4.95
CA THR A 182 12.69 4.07 5.43
C THR A 182 12.17 2.89 4.63
N ARG A 183 13.09 2.00 4.24
CA ARG A 183 12.82 0.81 3.45
C ARG A 183 13.57 -0.39 4.01
N ARG A 184 13.06 -1.60 3.75
CA ARG A 184 13.78 -2.86 3.90
C ARG A 184 14.10 -3.53 2.57
N ALA A 185 15.33 -4.05 2.51
CA ALA A 185 15.84 -4.75 1.35
C ALA A 185 15.03 -6.02 1.08
N MET A 186 15.00 -6.44 -0.18
CA MET A 186 14.28 -7.66 -0.58
C MET A 186 14.80 -8.92 0.12
N SER A 187 16.09 -8.94 0.51
CA SER A 187 16.64 -10.01 1.35
C SER A 187 15.93 -10.12 2.70
N SER A 188 15.69 -9.00 3.40
CA SER A 188 14.95 -8.97 4.67
C SER A 188 13.46 -9.29 4.48
N VAL A 189 12.88 -8.83 3.38
CA VAL A 189 11.50 -9.14 3.00
C VAL A 189 11.32 -10.66 2.85
N ARG A 190 12.21 -11.32 2.10
CA ARG A 190 12.16 -12.76 1.83
C ARG A 190 12.22 -13.61 3.10
N THR A 191 13.02 -13.19 4.09
CA THR A 191 13.20 -13.93 5.35
C THR A 191 12.14 -13.60 6.41
N THR A 192 11.19 -12.73 6.09
CA THR A 192 10.10 -12.42 7.02
C THR A 192 9.21 -13.64 7.24
N GLY A 193 8.79 -13.84 8.50
CA GLY A 193 7.93 -14.94 8.91
C GLY A 193 6.52 -14.89 8.31
N GLY A 194 5.64 -15.78 8.75
CA GLY A 194 4.32 -16.01 8.16
C GLY A 194 3.43 -14.78 8.10
N LEU A 195 3.34 -14.16 6.93
CA LEU A 195 2.36 -13.11 6.64
C LEU A 195 1.00 -13.76 6.34
N ARG A 196 -0.09 -13.05 6.60
CA ARG A 196 -1.39 -13.41 6.05
C ARG A 196 -2.01 -12.26 5.29
N GLN A 197 -2.77 -12.64 4.29
CA GLN A 197 -3.50 -11.78 3.40
C GLN A 197 -4.95 -11.63 3.84
N ASP A 198 -5.37 -10.38 3.93
CA ASP A 198 -6.78 -10.01 3.89
C ASP A 198 -6.99 -9.15 2.65
N LEU A 199 -8.07 -9.41 1.92
CA LEU A 199 -8.34 -8.80 0.62
C LEU A 199 -9.84 -8.63 0.42
N THR A 200 -10.20 -7.46 -0.10
CA THR A 200 -11.47 -7.26 -0.80
C THR A 200 -11.15 -6.95 -2.25
N SER A 201 -11.63 -7.77 -3.17
CA SER A 201 -11.42 -7.59 -4.61
C SER A 201 -12.72 -7.50 -5.37
N TRP A 202 -12.68 -6.78 -6.48
CA TRP A 202 -13.68 -6.75 -7.52
C TRP A 202 -13.10 -7.36 -8.81
N ALA A 203 -13.80 -8.32 -9.40
CA ALA A 203 -13.48 -8.87 -10.72
C ALA A 203 -14.77 -9.37 -11.37
N ALA A 204 -14.94 -9.13 -12.68
CA ALA A 204 -16.10 -9.61 -13.44
C ALA A 204 -17.45 -9.26 -12.78
N GLY A 205 -17.59 -8.06 -12.23
CA GLY A 205 -18.82 -7.61 -11.58
C GLY A 205 -19.05 -8.18 -10.17
N THR A 206 -18.16 -9.04 -9.68
CA THR A 206 -18.31 -9.72 -8.38
C THR A 206 -17.32 -9.18 -7.36
N ILE A 207 -17.75 -9.10 -6.10
CA ILE A 207 -16.86 -8.83 -4.97
C ILE A 207 -16.50 -10.16 -4.29
N VAL A 208 -15.22 -10.34 -4.02
CA VAL A 208 -14.68 -11.45 -3.26
C VAL A 208 -13.96 -10.90 -2.04
N HIS A 209 -14.20 -11.53 -0.89
CA HIS A 209 -13.47 -11.29 0.33
C HIS A 209 -12.64 -12.54 0.65
N SER A 210 -11.37 -12.35 0.95
CA SER A 210 -10.53 -13.40 1.52
C SER A 210 -9.93 -12.89 2.80
N ASN A 211 -9.97 -13.68 3.86
CA ASN A 211 -9.36 -13.35 5.13
C ASN A 211 -8.36 -14.43 5.53
N ASN A 212 -7.30 -14.02 6.22
CA ASN A 212 -6.29 -14.86 6.84
C ASN A 212 -5.59 -15.86 5.90
N GLN A 213 -5.52 -15.55 4.60
CA GLN A 213 -4.87 -16.43 3.63
C GLN A 213 -3.36 -16.42 3.84
N PRO A 214 -2.68 -17.57 3.94
CA PRO A 214 -1.24 -17.60 4.14
C PRO A 214 -0.51 -16.94 2.96
N PHE A 215 0.48 -16.11 3.26
CA PHE A 215 1.42 -15.56 2.28
C PHE A 215 2.85 -15.88 2.72
N THR A 216 3.55 -16.65 1.89
CA THR A 216 4.88 -17.17 2.21
C THR A 216 5.94 -16.42 1.43
N ALA A 217 6.48 -15.34 2.03
CA ALA A 217 7.55 -14.55 1.41
C ALA A 217 8.81 -15.39 1.11
N SER A 218 9.07 -16.42 1.92
CA SER A 218 10.21 -17.34 1.74
C SER A 218 10.11 -18.24 0.50
N ALA A 219 8.92 -18.38 -0.11
CA ALA A 219 8.75 -19.09 -1.38
C ALA A 219 9.39 -18.34 -2.55
N PHE A 220 9.61 -17.03 -2.41
CA PHE A 220 10.33 -16.27 -3.41
C PHE A 220 11.84 -16.53 -3.33
N HIS A 221 12.49 -16.46 -4.48
CA HIS A 221 13.93 -16.55 -4.65
C HIS A 221 14.52 -15.16 -4.89
N GLY A 222 15.66 -14.88 -4.25
CA GLY A 222 16.39 -13.65 -4.50
C GLY A 222 17.26 -13.75 -5.73
N CYS A 223 17.32 -12.66 -6.50
CA CYS A 223 18.29 -12.48 -7.56
C CYS A 223 19.66 -12.09 -6.99
N ALA A 224 20.74 -12.68 -7.52
CA ALA A 224 22.11 -12.35 -7.15
C ALA A 224 22.53 -10.98 -7.65
N SER A 225 22.19 -10.59 -8.89
CA SER A 225 22.59 -9.30 -9.47
C SER A 225 21.48 -8.24 -9.41
N ALA A 226 20.20 -8.66 -9.49
CA ALA A 226 19.05 -7.78 -9.30
C ALA A 226 18.53 -7.82 -7.85
N SER A 227 19.34 -7.40 -6.87
CA SER A 227 18.98 -7.47 -5.43
C SER A 227 17.70 -6.73 -5.02
N SER A 228 17.15 -5.92 -5.93
CA SER A 228 15.85 -5.25 -5.84
C SER A 228 14.66 -6.14 -6.18
N CYS A 229 14.87 -7.37 -6.64
CA CYS A 229 13.86 -8.26 -7.20
C CYS A 229 13.87 -9.64 -6.53
N LEU A 230 12.67 -10.16 -6.29
CA LEU A 230 12.42 -11.55 -5.92
C LEU A 230 11.45 -12.18 -6.91
N THR A 231 11.62 -13.47 -7.18
CA THR A 231 10.75 -14.20 -8.11
C THR A 231 10.32 -15.56 -7.58
N TYR A 232 9.14 -16.00 -8.00
CA TYR A 232 8.60 -17.30 -7.64
C TYR A 232 7.84 -17.88 -8.83
N LEU A 233 8.14 -19.13 -9.18
CA LEU A 233 7.27 -19.91 -10.05
C LEU A 233 6.39 -20.77 -9.17
N GLN A 234 5.12 -20.40 -9.06
CA GLN A 234 4.15 -21.31 -8.46
C GLN A 234 3.95 -22.50 -9.40
N PRO A 235 4.12 -23.75 -8.94
CA PRO A 235 3.93 -24.92 -9.78
C PRO A 235 2.47 -25.05 -10.24
N SER A 236 2.26 -25.82 -11.32
CA SER A 236 0.93 -26.18 -11.79
C SER A 236 0.10 -26.81 -10.66
N SER A 237 -1.18 -26.45 -10.61
CA SER A 237 -2.17 -26.96 -9.66
C SER A 237 -3.54 -27.10 -10.32
N ASN A 238 -4.47 -27.78 -9.65
CA ASN A 238 -5.83 -27.98 -10.15
C ASN A 238 -6.76 -26.79 -9.89
N THR A 239 -6.24 -25.69 -9.31
CA THR A 239 -7.06 -24.54 -8.88
C THR A 239 -6.63 -23.21 -9.49
N ALA A 240 -5.43 -23.13 -10.08
CA ALA A 240 -4.94 -21.91 -10.72
C ALA A 240 -5.01 -22.03 -12.25
N CYS A 241 -5.25 -20.93 -12.97
CA CYS A 241 -5.01 -20.87 -14.43
C CYS A 241 -5.60 -22.04 -15.23
N GLN A 242 -6.85 -22.40 -14.92
CA GLN A 242 -7.58 -23.48 -15.59
C GLN A 242 -8.02 -23.05 -16.99
N LYS A 243 -8.43 -24.01 -17.84
CA LYS A 243 -8.83 -23.74 -19.23
C LYS A 243 -9.92 -22.67 -19.35
N GLU A 244 -10.86 -22.65 -18.41
CA GLU A 244 -11.95 -21.66 -18.32
C GLU A 244 -11.45 -20.27 -17.91
N GLY A 245 -10.27 -20.17 -17.30
CA GLY A 245 -9.62 -18.93 -16.87
C GLY A 245 -8.88 -18.17 -17.97
N GLY A 246 -9.14 -18.50 -19.25
CA GLY A 246 -8.52 -17.84 -20.40
C GLY A 246 -7.30 -18.57 -20.99
N CYS A 247 -7.12 -19.86 -20.66
CA CYS A 247 -6.06 -20.70 -21.21
C CYS A 247 -6.62 -21.99 -21.86
N PRO A 248 -7.45 -21.89 -22.91
CA PRO A 248 -8.22 -23.02 -23.44
C PRO A 248 -7.38 -24.16 -24.01
N ASN A 249 -6.15 -23.89 -24.48
CA ASN A 249 -5.27 -24.88 -25.11
C ASN A 249 -4.18 -25.38 -24.17
N PHE A 250 -3.73 -24.53 -23.23
CA PHE A 250 -2.59 -24.84 -22.37
C PHE A 250 -2.91 -24.96 -20.88
N GLY A 251 -4.01 -24.39 -20.41
CA GLY A 251 -4.32 -24.26 -18.98
C GLY A 251 -4.60 -25.58 -18.27
N GLY A 252 -4.87 -25.50 -16.96
CA GLY A 252 -5.31 -26.67 -16.19
C GLY A 252 -6.55 -27.32 -16.79
N GLY A 253 -6.59 -28.67 -16.79
CA GLY A 253 -7.69 -29.44 -17.41
C GLY A 253 -7.60 -29.58 -18.94
N THR A 254 -6.55 -29.06 -19.57
CA THR A 254 -6.20 -29.36 -20.98
C THR A 254 -5.20 -30.52 -21.06
N LYS A 255 -4.89 -30.99 -22.27
CA LYS A 255 -3.84 -31.99 -22.50
C LYS A 255 -2.45 -31.51 -22.03
N ALA A 256 -2.16 -30.21 -22.12
CA ALA A 256 -0.87 -29.66 -21.71
C ALA A 256 -0.78 -29.42 -20.19
N ASN A 257 -1.90 -29.09 -19.54
CA ASN A 257 -2.04 -28.93 -18.08
C ASN A 257 -1.03 -27.97 -17.44
N ILE A 258 -0.80 -26.81 -18.06
CA ILE A 258 0.13 -25.77 -17.62
C ILE A 258 -0.64 -24.69 -16.86
N SER A 259 -0.77 -24.87 -15.55
CA SER A 259 -1.45 -23.95 -14.64
C SER A 259 -0.50 -23.16 -13.72
N SER A 260 0.80 -23.21 -13.97
CA SER A 260 1.82 -22.51 -13.19
C SER A 260 1.70 -20.99 -13.30
N ILE A 261 2.07 -20.27 -12.23
CA ILE A 261 1.99 -18.80 -12.16
C ILE A 261 3.39 -18.22 -12.00
N GLN A 262 3.71 -17.22 -12.81
CA GLN A 262 4.94 -16.44 -12.74
C GLN A 262 4.73 -15.27 -11.78
N TYR A 263 5.45 -15.23 -10.66
CA TYR A 263 5.42 -14.14 -9.67
C TYR A 263 6.72 -13.35 -9.65
N TYR A 264 6.58 -12.04 -9.52
CA TYR A 264 7.66 -11.07 -9.37
C TYR A 264 7.29 -10.12 -8.23
N LEU A 265 8.25 -9.84 -7.35
CA LEU A 265 8.14 -8.84 -6.31
C LEU A 265 9.37 -7.95 -6.38
N THR A 266 9.19 -6.67 -6.68
CA THR A 266 10.33 -5.76 -6.89
C THR A 266 10.16 -4.45 -6.15
N GLN A 267 11.30 -3.90 -5.76
CA GLN A 267 11.46 -2.52 -5.31
C GLN A 267 11.01 -1.51 -6.36
N ILE A 268 10.37 -0.45 -5.90
CA ILE A 268 10.10 0.78 -6.66
C ILE A 268 10.72 1.97 -5.92
N GLY A 269 11.57 2.74 -6.59
CA GLY A 269 12.22 3.89 -5.98
C GLY A 269 13.13 3.53 -4.81
N ARG A 270 13.25 4.43 -3.82
CA ARG A 270 14.12 4.27 -2.63
C ARG A 270 13.34 4.30 -1.31
N ASP A 271 12.03 4.47 -1.38
CA ASP A 271 11.12 4.56 -0.24
C ASP A 271 10.41 3.21 -0.01
N ARG A 272 9.27 3.22 0.67
CA ARG A 272 8.49 2.03 1.02
C ARG A 272 7.81 1.33 -0.16
N ARG A 273 7.92 1.85 -1.39
CA ARG A 273 7.18 1.30 -2.53
C ARG A 273 7.78 0.01 -3.06
N ASP A 274 6.93 -0.98 -3.22
CA ASP A 274 7.18 -2.24 -3.91
C ASP A 274 6.07 -2.49 -4.93
N THR A 275 6.26 -3.45 -5.82
CA THR A 275 5.16 -3.95 -6.64
C THR A 275 5.24 -5.46 -6.75
N MET A 276 4.08 -6.10 -6.71
CA MET A 276 3.92 -7.52 -7.02
C MET A 276 3.22 -7.66 -8.36
N TRP A 277 3.84 -8.39 -9.27
CA TRP A 277 3.29 -8.69 -10.58
C TRP A 277 3.21 -10.19 -10.76
N HIS A 278 2.07 -10.68 -11.27
CA HIS A 278 1.98 -12.09 -11.63
C HIS A 278 1.02 -12.37 -12.77
N TRP A 279 1.22 -13.51 -13.42
CA TRP A 279 0.42 -13.98 -14.54
C TRP A 279 0.57 -15.50 -14.74
N CYS A 280 -0.45 -16.10 -15.34
CA CYS A 280 -0.47 -17.52 -15.68
C CYS A 280 0.47 -17.85 -16.83
N THR A 281 1.35 -18.83 -16.67
CA THR A 281 2.35 -19.23 -17.69
C THR A 281 1.68 -19.57 -19.03
N CYS A 282 0.51 -20.22 -18.99
CA CYS A 282 -0.27 -20.55 -20.17
C CYS A 282 -0.70 -19.33 -20.99
N LEU A 283 -0.97 -18.17 -20.37
CA LEU A 283 -1.42 -16.98 -21.11
C LEU A 283 -0.35 -16.48 -22.09
N ALA A 284 0.93 -16.56 -21.70
CA ALA A 284 2.03 -16.26 -22.61
C ALA A 284 2.09 -17.27 -23.77
N MET A 285 1.75 -18.55 -23.52
CA MET A 285 1.75 -19.58 -24.54
C MET A 285 0.59 -19.40 -25.54
N GLU A 286 -0.62 -19.13 -25.05
CA GLU A 286 -1.78 -18.76 -25.88
C GLU A 286 -1.47 -17.55 -26.76
N ALA A 287 -0.81 -16.54 -26.18
CA ALA A 287 -0.42 -15.32 -26.89
C ALA A 287 0.84 -15.49 -27.77
N LYS A 288 1.50 -16.66 -27.77
CA LYS A 288 2.80 -16.91 -28.44
C LYS A 288 3.88 -15.90 -28.05
N GLN A 289 3.94 -15.55 -26.77
CA GLN A 289 4.87 -14.59 -26.18
C GLN A 289 5.83 -15.25 -25.18
N PHE A 290 7.03 -14.68 -25.04
CA PHE A 290 7.93 -15.03 -23.94
C PHE A 290 7.46 -14.42 -22.61
N CYS A 291 7.15 -13.12 -22.61
CA CYS A 291 6.58 -12.43 -21.45
C CYS A 291 5.14 -12.04 -21.74
N TYR A 292 4.22 -12.42 -20.86
CA TYR A 292 2.82 -12.04 -21.03
C TYR A 292 2.64 -10.54 -20.76
N ASN A 293 2.19 -9.80 -21.77
CA ASN A 293 1.94 -8.36 -21.66
C ASN A 293 0.44 -7.99 -21.60
N GLY A 294 -0.45 -8.99 -21.59
CA GLY A 294 -1.90 -8.79 -21.55
C GLY A 294 -2.44 -8.47 -20.16
N ASN A 295 -3.66 -8.95 -19.86
CA ASN A 295 -4.37 -8.67 -18.61
C ASN A 295 -3.77 -9.45 -17.42
N SER A 296 -2.58 -9.05 -16.98
CA SER A 296 -1.87 -9.61 -15.82
C SER A 296 -2.23 -8.90 -14.51
N HIS A 297 -1.95 -9.54 -13.38
CA HIS A 297 -2.21 -8.99 -12.06
C HIS A 297 -1.07 -8.07 -11.62
N ILE A 298 -1.34 -6.76 -11.54
CA ILE A 298 -0.37 -5.75 -11.08
C ILE A 298 -0.81 -5.16 -9.74
N LYS A 299 0.09 -5.21 -8.76
CA LYS A 299 -0.21 -4.86 -7.38
C LYS A 299 0.85 -3.92 -6.80
N PRO A 300 0.67 -2.59 -6.91
CA PRO A 300 1.43 -1.62 -6.13
C PRO A 300 1.32 -1.89 -4.61
N LEU A 301 2.42 -1.74 -3.87
CA LEU A 301 2.54 -2.09 -2.45
C LEU A 301 3.32 -1.02 -1.66
N GLU A 302 2.92 -0.74 -0.43
CA GLU A 302 3.72 0.04 0.52
C GLU A 302 4.16 -0.84 1.68
N GLN A 303 5.46 -0.87 1.98
CA GLN A 303 6.02 -1.61 3.10
C GLN A 303 5.48 -1.11 4.44
N ILE A 304 5.01 -2.04 5.26
CA ILE A 304 4.70 -1.82 6.66
C ILE A 304 5.99 -2.00 7.45
N ILE A 305 6.47 -0.93 8.08
CA ILE A 305 7.70 -0.92 8.87
C ILE A 305 7.35 -0.44 10.28
N ASP A 306 7.76 -1.16 11.31
CA ASP A 306 7.48 -0.79 12.71
C ASP A 306 8.50 0.20 13.27
N ASP A 307 8.31 0.64 14.52
CA ASP A 307 9.19 1.61 15.19
C ASP A 307 10.64 1.14 15.36
N SER A 308 10.89 -0.17 15.40
CA SER A 308 12.27 -0.70 15.39
C SER A 308 12.84 -0.81 13.97
N GLY A 309 12.10 -0.32 12.98
CA GLY A 309 12.40 -0.45 11.58
C GLY A 309 12.18 -1.88 11.05
N ARG A 310 11.58 -2.81 11.79
CA ARG A 310 11.38 -4.17 11.25
C ARG A 310 10.30 -4.15 10.16
N PHE A 311 10.51 -4.90 9.08
CA PHE A 311 9.48 -5.12 8.07
C PHE A 311 8.38 -6.05 8.62
N ARG A 312 7.12 -5.67 8.40
CA ARG A 312 5.93 -6.33 8.95
C ARG A 312 4.93 -6.74 7.88
N GLY A 313 5.28 -6.59 6.60
CA GLY A 313 4.45 -6.88 5.45
C GLY A 313 4.15 -5.65 4.57
N TRP A 314 3.01 -5.64 3.90
CA TRP A 314 2.56 -4.58 3.01
C TRP A 314 1.09 -4.25 3.20
N VAL A 315 0.73 -3.00 2.89
CA VAL A 315 -0.59 -2.69 2.33
C VAL A 315 -0.47 -2.58 0.82
N GLY A 316 -1.53 -2.89 0.09
CA GLY A 316 -1.47 -2.90 -1.36
C GLY A 316 -2.82 -2.73 -2.00
N VAL A 317 -2.77 -2.43 -3.30
CA VAL A 317 -3.95 -2.43 -4.15
C VAL A 317 -3.68 -3.24 -5.41
N GLU A 318 -4.70 -3.85 -5.98
CA GLU A 318 -4.64 -4.34 -7.34
C GLU A 318 -5.28 -3.30 -8.26
N ALA A 319 -4.60 -2.95 -9.34
CA ALA A 319 -5.02 -1.94 -10.31
C ALA A 319 -4.86 -2.48 -11.74
N SER A 320 -5.36 -3.69 -11.97
CA SER A 320 -5.20 -4.43 -13.21
C SER A 320 -6.30 -4.07 -14.21
N PHE A 321 -6.10 -3.04 -15.02
CA PHE A 321 -7.07 -2.64 -16.04
C PHE A 321 -6.88 -3.42 -17.35
N SER A 322 -7.98 -3.94 -17.89
CA SER A 322 -7.99 -4.65 -19.16
C SER A 322 -8.20 -3.68 -20.32
N THR A 323 -7.57 -3.93 -21.46
CA THR A 323 -7.88 -3.22 -22.72
C THR A 323 -9.19 -3.70 -23.34
N GLY A 324 -9.65 -4.91 -23.00
CA GLY A 324 -10.85 -5.56 -23.56
C GLY A 324 -12.16 -5.25 -22.83
N GLY A 325 -12.24 -4.10 -22.14
CA GLY A 325 -13.44 -3.64 -21.42
C GLY A 325 -13.36 -3.75 -19.89
N ARG A 326 -14.19 -2.95 -19.19
CA ARG A 326 -14.13 -2.77 -17.73
C ARG A 326 -14.61 -3.97 -16.93
N SER A 327 -15.46 -4.81 -17.51
CA SER A 327 -15.87 -6.08 -16.90
C SER A 327 -14.70 -7.03 -16.66
N LYS A 328 -13.57 -6.84 -17.36
CA LYS A 328 -12.36 -7.67 -17.24
C LYS A 328 -11.28 -7.04 -16.36
N ASP A 329 -11.54 -5.86 -15.80
CA ASP A 329 -10.60 -5.28 -14.84
C ASP A 329 -10.59 -6.11 -13.56
N MET A 330 -9.45 -6.11 -12.87
CA MET A 330 -9.29 -6.71 -11.55
C MET A 330 -8.75 -5.65 -10.61
N ILE A 331 -9.50 -5.40 -9.54
CA ILE A 331 -9.22 -4.32 -8.61
C ILE A 331 -9.33 -4.84 -7.20
N ALA A 332 -8.40 -4.50 -6.34
CA ALA A 332 -8.44 -4.97 -4.96
C ALA A 332 -7.81 -3.98 -4.00
N VAL A 333 -8.22 -4.10 -2.75
CA VAL A 333 -7.58 -3.47 -1.60
C VAL A 333 -7.19 -4.60 -0.67
N PHE A 334 -5.94 -4.64 -0.25
CA PHE A 334 -5.46 -5.75 0.55
C PHE A 334 -4.33 -5.35 1.50
N ARG A 335 -4.08 -6.23 2.45
CA ARG A 335 -2.89 -6.23 3.27
C ARG A 335 -2.25 -7.61 3.25
N LEU A 336 -0.94 -7.64 3.41
CA LEU A 336 -0.14 -8.82 3.72
C LEU A 336 0.59 -8.46 5.00
N SER A 337 0.22 -8.98 6.17
CA SER A 337 0.83 -8.54 7.43
C SER A 337 1.00 -9.66 8.42
N ASP A 338 1.91 -9.49 9.39
CA ASP A 338 2.02 -10.38 10.56
C ASP A 338 1.12 -9.94 11.74
N PHE A 339 0.39 -8.83 11.60
CA PHE A 339 -0.43 -8.25 12.66
C PHE A 339 -1.77 -8.96 12.81
N ARG A 340 -2.01 -9.57 13.97
CA ARG A 340 -3.29 -10.20 14.34
C ARG A 340 -3.83 -9.59 15.62
#